data_AF-A0A402CEW7-F1
#
_entry.id   AF-A0A402CEW7-F1
#
_cell.length_a   1.000
_cell.length_b   1.000
_cell.length_c   1.000
_cell.angle_alpha   90.00
_cell.angle_beta   90.00
_cell.angle_gamma   90.00
#
_symmetry.space_group_name_H-M   'P 1'
#
loop_
_entity.id
_entity.type
_entity.pdbx_description
1 polymer ?
#
loop_
_entity_poly.entity_id
_entity_poly.type
_entity_poly.pdbx_seq_one_letter_code
_entity_poly.pdbx_strand_id
1 'polypeptide(L)' 'MQVEYRKVVPLDRNLDVEAWVSDQQGRKLTIAGRLTDGDHTLAEAEALFVVLREGQP' A
#
# COMPACT_ATOMS: atom_id res chain seq x y z
N MET A 1 -6.74 -4.89 5.11
CA MET A 1 -6.25 -4.30 3.85
C MET A 1 -7.46 -3.79 3.09
N GLN A 2 -7.39 -2.57 2.61
CA GLN A 2 -8.38 -1.92 1.77
C GLN A 2 -7.67 -1.32 0.56
N VAL A 3 -8.35 -1.35 -0.60
CA VAL A 3 -7.86 -0.72 -1.83
C VAL A 3 -9.00 0.09 -2.44
N GLU A 4 -8.73 1.35 -2.72
CA GLU A 4 -9.62 2.27 -3.40
C GLU A 4 -9.16 2.46 -4.85
N TYR A 5 -9.91 1.90 -5.80
CA TYR A 5 -9.63 2.06 -7.21
C TYR A 5 -10.23 3.37 -7.72
N ARG A 6 -9.39 4.22 -8.31
CA ARG A 6 -9.77 5.50 -8.90
C ARG A 6 -10.00 5.37 -10.41
N LYS A 7 -9.25 4.49 -11.07
CA LYS A 7 -9.28 4.28 -12.53
C LYS A 7 -9.02 2.80 -12.87
N VAL A 8 -9.44 2.39 -14.07
CA VAL A 8 -9.06 1.07 -14.62
C VAL A 8 -7.55 1.04 -14.83
N VAL A 9 -6.93 -0.06 -14.38
CA VAL A 9 -5.49 -0.27 -14.53
C VAL A 9 -5.21 -0.79 -15.95
N PRO A 10 -4.33 -0.12 -16.73
CA PRO A 10 -3.99 -0.57 -18.07
C PRO A 10 -3.19 -1.88 -18.03
N LEU A 11 -3.43 -2.75 -19.01
CA LEU A 11 -2.64 -3.96 -19.22
C LEU A 11 -1.33 -3.64 -19.95
N ASP A 12 -0.34 -4.52 -19.80
CA ASP A 12 0.95 -4.48 -20.53
C ASP A 12 1.70 -3.15 -20.40
N ARG A 13 1.55 -2.48 -19.24
CA ARG A 13 2.18 -1.20 -18.94
C ARG A 13 2.95 -1.28 -17.62
N ASN A 14 4.13 -0.68 -17.60
CA ASN A 14 4.88 -0.48 -16.36
C ASN A 14 4.20 0.63 -15.56
N LEU A 15 3.96 0.36 -14.28
CA LEU A 15 3.31 1.26 -13.34
C LEU A 15 4.20 1.46 -12.13
N ASP A 16 4.06 2.61 -11.49
CA ASP A 16 4.82 2.95 -10.29
C ASP A 16 3.99 2.62 -9.05
N VAL A 17 4.62 1.95 -8.09
CA VAL A 17 4.03 1.64 -6.79
C VAL A 17 4.89 2.24 -5.70
N GLU A 18 4.29 3.06 -4.86
CA GLU A 18 4.90 3.58 -3.65
C GLU A 18 4.14 3.07 -2.42
N ALA A 19 4.86 2.74 -1.36
CA ALA A 19 4.28 2.41 -0.06
C ALA A 19 5.12 3.01 1.06
N TRP A 20 4.46 3.48 2.11
CA TRP A 20 5.11 4.10 3.26
C TRP A 20 4.33 3.82 4.54
N VAL A 21 5.04 3.83 5.68
CA VAL A 21 4.40 3.77 6.99
C VAL A 21 3.70 5.11 7.23
N SER A 22 2.37 5.09 7.30
CA SER A 22 1.56 6.27 7.58
C SER A 22 1.30 6.46 9.08
N ASP A 23 1.26 5.36 9.84
CA ASP A 23 1.14 5.39 11.30
C ASP A 23 1.81 4.16 11.94
N GLN A 24 2.27 4.32 13.18
CA GLN A 24 2.79 3.23 13.99
C GLN A 24 2.30 3.34 15.44
N GLN A 25 1.63 2.28 15.90
CA GLN A 25 1.16 2.15 17.28
C GLN A 25 1.68 0.86 17.90
N GLY A 26 2.80 0.97 18.62
CA GLY A 26 3.52 -0.17 19.18
C GLY A 26 4.00 -1.09 18.06
N ARG A 27 3.42 -2.29 17.98
CA ARG A 27 3.74 -3.30 16.94
C ARG A 27 2.84 -3.22 15.71
N LYS A 28 1.84 -2.35 15.70
CA LYS A 28 0.94 -2.16 14.56
C LYS A 28 1.53 -1.09 13.65
N LEU A 29 1.70 -1.41 12.37
CA LEU A 29 2.09 -0.48 11.32
C LEU A 29 0.91 -0.31 10.37
N THR A 30 0.44 0.92 10.19
CA THR A 30 -0.46 1.26 9.10
C THR A 30 0.41 1.65 7.91
N ILE A 31 0.26 0.94 6.81
CA ILE A 31 0.97 1.18 5.55
C ILE A 31 -0.03 1.80 4.58
N ALA A 32 0.30 2.99 4.09
CA ALA A 32 -0.36 3.59 2.95
C ALA A 32 0.39 3.20 1.67
N GLY A 33 -0.33 3.04 0.57
CA GLY A 33 0.24 2.74 -0.73
C GLY A 33 -0.50 3.46 -1.85
N ARG A 34 0.21 3.69 -2.95
CA ARG A 34 -0.32 4.36 -4.14
C ARG A 34 0.23 3.71 -5.40
N LEU A 35 -0.66 3.43 -6.34
CA LEU A 35 -0.34 2.95 -7.69
C LEU A 35 -0.57 4.11 -8.67
N THR A 36 0.45 4.45 -9.47
CA THR A 36 0.38 5.52 -10.45
C THR A 36 0.79 5.08 -11.86
N ASP A 37 0.23 5.75 -12.86
CA ASP A 37 0.70 5.77 -14.25
C ASP A 37 1.06 7.23 -14.60
N GLY A 38 2.33 7.58 -14.47
CA GLY A 38 2.77 8.98 -14.50
C GLY A 38 2.06 9.80 -13.41
N ASP A 39 1.41 10.89 -13.80
CA ASP A 39 0.69 11.79 -12.87
C ASP A 39 -0.70 11.27 -12.45
N HIS A 40 -1.09 10.08 -12.90
CA HIS A 40 -2.41 9.53 -12.60
C HIS A 40 -2.37 8.49 -11.48
N THR A 41 -2.99 8.81 -10.34
CA THR A 41 -3.34 7.80 -9.33
C THR A 41 -4.39 6.84 -9.89
N LEU A 42 -4.06 5.57 -9.94
CA LEU A 42 -4.94 4.48 -10.37
C LEU A 42 -5.63 3.82 -9.17
N ALA A 43 -4.89 3.64 -8.07
CA ALA A 43 -5.41 3.09 -6.82
C ALA A 43 -4.63 3.62 -5.61
N GLU A 44 -5.31 3.68 -4.48
CA GLU A 44 -4.72 3.93 -3.16
C GLU A 44 -5.02 2.73 -2.26
N ALA A 45 -4.10 2.40 -1.37
CA ALA A 45 -4.24 1.24 -0.49
C ALA A 45 -3.90 1.61 0.95
N GLU A 46 -4.58 0.96 1.89
CA GLU A 46 -4.24 0.98 3.30
C GLU A 46 -4.21 -0.45 3.86
N ALA A 47 -3.17 -0.77 4.60
CA ALA A 47 -2.99 -2.08 5.21
C ALA A 47 -2.40 -1.99 6.62
N LEU A 48 -2.90 -2.86 7.50
CA LEU A 48 -2.35 -3.03 8.84
C LEU A 48 -1.40 -4.23 8.85
N PHE A 49 -0.15 -3.97 9.22
CA PHE A 49 0.87 -5.00 9.46
C PHE A 49 1.20 -5.05 10.95
N VAL A 50 1.67 -6.21 11.40
CA VAL A 50 2.13 -6.41 12.78
C VAL A 50 3.58 -6.84 12.76
N VAL A 51 4.43 -6.11 13.49
CA VAL A 51 5.82 -6.52 13.73
C VAL A 51 5.81 -7.76 14.63
N LEU A 52 6.39 -8.85 14.11
CA LEU A 52 6.53 -10.10 14.84
C LEU A 52 7.46 -9.91 16.04
N ARG A 53 7.15 -10.58 17.15
CA ARG A 53 8.13 -10.77 18.24
C ARG A 53 9.07 -11.90 17.85
N GLU A 54 10.25 -11.93 18.46
CA GLU A 54 11.15 -13.08 18.34
C GLU A 54 10.40 -14.39 18.65
N GLY A 55 10.52 -15.36 17.75
CA GLY A 55 9.91 -16.69 17.87
C GLY A 55 8.43 -16.79 17.49
N GLN A 56 7.79 -15.74 16.99
CA GLN A 56 6.43 -15.85 16.40
C GLN A 56 6.52 -16.26 14.91
N PRO A 57 5.71 -17.25 14.46
CA PRO A 57 5.60 -17.59 13.04
C PRO A 57 4.91 -16.48 12.24
#